data_AF-A0A7C7JEN0-F1
#
_entry.id   AF-A0A7C7JEN0-F1
#
_cell.length_a   1.000
_cell.length_b   1.000
_cell.length_c   1.000
_cell.angle_alpha   90.00
_cell.angle_beta   90.00
_cell.angle_gamma   90.00
#
_symmetry.space_group_name_H-M   'P 1'
#
loop_
_entity.id
_entity.type
_entity.pdbx_description
1 polymer ?
#
loop_
_entity_poly.entity_id
_entity_poly.type
_entity_poly.pdbx_seq_one_letter_code
_entity_poly.pdbx_strand_id
1 'polypeptide(L)'
;MKQVLILFVLLCILFVNSKACSCSAPVDYCKTMQAFEADLVVLGIKTMNIYHGMQVKVLDVLKGNEIRDTLTVWGDNGLLCRVSTYTFGIGDTLVFALNYCDLAGNWFSNDTLEEVGHYHISVCGVYWLHFSNGMITGPLDDGVNSIALVDFESFHQDCLTTGTANQSESLDIHFFYDPAIQALFLDSEYFILNNLRFAIYDLNGRLVRNGRFDDDANNRSHIDVGGLEHGGYVISVNSERTIYGFRFVRY
;
A
#
# COMPACT_ATOMS: atom_id res chain seq x y z
N MET A 1 -47.24 -6.61 11.32
CA MET A 1 -46.39 -5.42 11.06
C MET A 1 -45.22 -5.27 12.03
N LYS A 2 -45.42 -5.24 13.37
CA LYS A 2 -44.31 -5.11 14.35
C LYS A 2 -43.24 -6.21 14.29
N GLN A 3 -43.62 -7.46 14.02
CA GLN A 3 -42.66 -8.57 13.92
C GLN A 3 -41.79 -8.53 12.65
N VAL A 4 -42.30 -7.95 11.56
CA VAL A 4 -41.53 -7.74 10.32
C VAL A 4 -40.49 -6.63 10.52
N LEU A 5 -40.83 -5.59 11.29
CA LEU A 5 -39.91 -4.49 11.61
C LEU A 5 -38.74 -4.97 12.48
N ILE A 6 -38.99 -5.85 13.46
CA ILE A 6 -37.93 -6.41 14.33
C ILE A 6 -36.98 -7.30 13.54
N LEU A 7 -37.50 -8.11 12.62
CA LEU A 7 -36.67 -8.95 11.75
C LEU A 7 -35.78 -8.11 10.81
N PHE A 8 -36.31 -7.00 10.30
CA PHE A 8 -35.56 -6.08 9.43
C PHE A 8 -34.45 -5.35 10.19
N VAL A 9 -34.71 -4.92 11.43
CA VAL A 9 -33.69 -4.29 12.29
C VAL A 9 -32.61 -5.30 12.70
N LEU A 10 -32.97 -6.55 13.01
CA LEU A 10 -31.98 -7.59 13.29
C LEU A 10 -31.09 -7.91 12.08
N LEU A 11 -31.65 -7.88 10.87
CA LEU A 11 -30.90 -8.11 9.64
C LEU A 11 -29.91 -6.97 9.34
N CYS A 12 -30.28 -5.71 9.62
CA CYS A 12 -29.40 -4.56 9.44
C CYS A 12 -28.20 -4.54 10.40
N ILE A 13 -28.33 -5.11 11.61
CA ILE A 13 -27.25 -5.17 12.61
C ILE A 13 -26.20 -6.24 12.24
N LEU A 14 -26.53 -7.19 11.35
CA LEU A 14 -25.61 -8.23 10.88
C LEU A 14 -24.69 -7.76 9.74
N PHE A 15 -24.92 -6.57 9.16
CA PHE A 15 -24.01 -5.96 8.17
C PHE A 15 -22.93 -5.14 8.86
N VAL A 16 -22.15 -5.77 9.75
CA VAL A 16 -20.95 -5.15 10.30
C VAL A 16 -19.80 -5.32 9.29
N ASN A 17 -19.39 -4.19 8.72
CA ASN A 17 -18.11 -3.90 8.03
C ASN A 17 -17.36 -5.11 7.45
N SER A 18 -17.75 -5.56 6.26
CA SER A 18 -16.82 -6.33 5.43
C SER A 18 -15.69 -5.39 4.99
N LYS A 19 -14.49 -5.55 5.55
CA LYS A 19 -13.27 -4.95 5.02
C LYS A 19 -12.91 -5.69 3.73
N ALA A 20 -13.46 -5.22 2.61
CA ALA A 20 -13.00 -5.65 1.30
C ALA A 20 -11.67 -4.95 1.00
N CYS A 21 -10.78 -5.63 0.30
CA CYS A 21 -9.61 -4.98 -0.28
C CYS A 21 -10.07 -4.01 -1.36
N SER A 22 -10.03 -2.71 -1.04
CA SER A 22 -10.27 -1.63 -1.99
C SER A 22 -8.95 -0.97 -2.30
N CYS A 23 -8.45 -1.19 -3.50
CA CYS A 23 -7.37 -0.39 -4.07
C CYS A 23 -7.72 -0.07 -5.52
N SER A 24 -7.38 1.15 -5.93
CA SER A 24 -7.45 1.53 -7.34
C SER A 24 -6.25 0.93 -8.07
N ALA A 25 -6.28 -0.39 -8.24
CA ALA A 25 -5.18 -1.17 -8.81
C ALA A 25 -4.84 -0.66 -10.22
N PRO A 26 -3.59 -0.23 -10.47
CA PRO A 26 -3.14 0.10 -11.80
C PRO A 26 -3.26 -1.11 -12.73
N VAL A 27 -3.60 -0.86 -13.98
CA VAL A 27 -3.94 -1.92 -14.95
C VAL A 27 -2.71 -2.57 -15.58
N ASP A 28 -1.54 -1.95 -15.47
CA ASP A 28 -0.28 -2.39 -16.06
C ASP A 28 0.89 -2.28 -15.08
N TYR A 29 1.98 -2.94 -15.44
CA TYR A 29 3.20 -3.05 -14.62
C TYR A 29 3.87 -1.70 -14.40
N CYS A 30 4.06 -0.88 -15.44
CA CYS A 30 4.72 0.41 -15.28
C CYS A 30 3.94 1.33 -14.33
N LYS A 31 2.61 1.47 -14.50
CA LYS A 31 1.78 2.27 -13.58
C LYS A 31 1.78 1.67 -12.17
N THR A 32 1.86 0.35 -12.04
CA THR A 32 2.02 -0.30 -10.73
C THR A 32 3.34 0.11 -10.07
N MET A 33 4.46 0.01 -10.77
CA MET A 33 5.79 0.35 -10.23
C MET A 33 5.95 1.85 -9.95
N GLN A 34 5.21 2.72 -10.66
CA GLN A 34 5.17 4.17 -10.40
C GLN A 34 4.35 4.51 -9.15
N ALA A 35 3.20 3.86 -8.95
CA ALA A 35 2.30 4.14 -7.83
C ALA A 35 2.73 3.42 -6.54
N PHE A 36 3.26 2.20 -6.68
CA PHE A 36 3.62 1.30 -5.59
C PHE A 36 4.96 0.63 -5.91
N GLU A 37 6.03 1.24 -5.41
CA GLU A 37 7.37 0.71 -5.61
C GLU A 37 7.52 -0.64 -4.90
N ALA A 38 8.02 -1.66 -5.62
CA ALA A 38 8.36 -2.95 -5.05
C ALA A 38 9.77 -2.96 -4.43
N ASP A 39 9.95 -3.63 -3.30
CA ASP A 39 11.26 -3.74 -2.64
C ASP A 39 12.26 -4.60 -3.44
N LEU A 40 11.75 -5.65 -4.10
CA LEU A 40 12.55 -6.62 -4.84
C LEU A 40 11.86 -7.00 -6.15
N VAL A 41 12.59 -7.06 -7.26
CA VAL A 41 12.10 -7.65 -8.52
C VAL A 41 13.01 -8.79 -8.93
N VAL A 42 12.44 -9.99 -9.08
CA VAL A 42 13.20 -11.20 -9.42
C VAL A 42 12.54 -11.95 -10.57
N LEU A 43 13.37 -12.58 -11.41
CA LEU A 43 12.93 -13.71 -12.21
C LEU A 43 13.02 -14.96 -11.33
N GLY A 44 11.91 -15.65 -11.12
CA GLY A 44 11.88 -16.79 -10.21
C GLY A 44 10.96 -17.91 -10.65
N ILE A 45 11.24 -19.12 -10.16
CA ILE A 45 10.42 -20.31 -10.36
C ILE A 45 9.71 -20.66 -9.06
N LYS A 46 8.39 -20.81 -9.11
CA LYS A 46 7.66 -21.36 -7.96
C LYS A 46 8.01 -22.84 -7.78
N THR A 47 8.57 -23.21 -6.64
CA THR A 47 9.01 -24.59 -6.38
C THR A 47 8.05 -25.37 -5.49
N MET A 48 7.32 -24.70 -4.59
CA MET A 48 6.36 -25.35 -3.70
C MET A 48 5.32 -24.37 -3.14
N ASN A 49 4.20 -24.92 -2.66
CA ASN A 49 3.23 -24.22 -1.81
C ASN A 49 3.62 -24.41 -0.34
N ILE A 50 3.46 -23.37 0.48
CA ILE A 50 3.60 -23.44 1.94
C ILE A 50 2.40 -22.73 2.54
N TYR A 51 1.39 -23.48 2.99
CA TYR A 51 0.17 -22.89 3.55
C TYR A 51 -0.39 -21.79 2.62
N HIS A 52 -0.58 -20.53 3.04
CA HIS A 52 -0.98 -19.42 2.15
C HIS A 52 0.17 -18.75 1.38
N GLY A 53 1.38 -19.28 1.50
CA GLY A 53 2.59 -18.82 0.82
C GLY A 53 3.13 -19.80 -0.23
N MET A 54 4.32 -19.50 -0.73
CA MET A 54 5.07 -20.32 -1.67
C MET A 54 6.57 -20.15 -1.47
N GLN A 55 7.36 -21.11 -1.96
CA GLN A 55 8.78 -20.84 -2.22
C GLN A 55 9.01 -20.49 -3.67
N VAL A 56 9.87 -19.50 -3.88
CA VAL A 56 10.34 -19.06 -5.18
C VAL A 56 11.84 -19.24 -5.24
N LYS A 57 12.32 -20.08 -6.15
CA LYS A 57 13.74 -20.16 -6.47
C LYS A 57 14.10 -18.96 -7.35
N VAL A 58 15.06 -18.17 -6.92
CA VAL A 58 15.58 -17.02 -7.67
C VAL A 58 16.45 -17.51 -8.81
N LEU A 59 16.11 -17.08 -10.03
CA LEU A 59 16.94 -17.28 -11.21
C LEU A 59 17.80 -16.05 -11.49
N ASP A 60 17.22 -14.86 -11.31
CA ASP A 60 17.90 -13.60 -11.49
C ASP A 60 17.27 -12.49 -10.62
N VAL A 61 18.08 -11.50 -10.25
CA VAL A 61 17.65 -10.33 -9.47
C VAL A 61 17.68 -9.12 -10.40
N LEU A 62 16.50 -8.66 -10.79
CA LEU A 62 16.29 -7.59 -11.78
C LEU A 62 16.23 -6.20 -11.13
N LYS A 63 15.88 -6.14 -9.84
CA LYS A 63 15.92 -4.94 -9.00
C LYS A 63 16.07 -5.34 -7.53
N GLY A 64 16.85 -4.58 -6.76
CA GLY A 64 17.04 -4.78 -5.33
C GLY A 64 18.34 -5.51 -5.01
N ASN A 65 18.48 -5.95 -3.76
CA ASN A 65 19.65 -6.69 -3.30
C ASN A 65 19.20 -7.95 -2.56
N GLU A 66 19.26 -9.09 -3.24
CA GLU A 66 18.93 -10.39 -2.69
C GLU A 66 20.04 -11.37 -3.06
N ILE A 67 20.48 -12.15 -2.07
CA ILE A 67 21.60 -13.10 -2.22
C ILE A 67 21.16 -14.55 -1.99
N ARG A 68 19.96 -14.75 -1.47
CA ARG A 68 19.38 -16.08 -1.25
C ARG A 68 18.93 -16.68 -2.57
N ASP A 69 19.12 -17.99 -2.72
CA ASP A 69 18.68 -18.73 -3.89
C ASP A 69 17.17 -19.06 -3.86
N THR A 70 16.56 -18.98 -2.68
CA THR A 70 15.16 -19.34 -2.44
C THR A 70 14.52 -18.35 -1.49
N LEU A 71 13.35 -17.84 -1.88
CA LEU A 71 12.57 -16.88 -1.11
C LEU A 71 11.27 -17.53 -0.64
N THR A 72 10.85 -17.21 0.57
CA THR A 72 9.47 -17.45 1.02
C THR A 72 8.64 -16.22 0.68
N VAL A 73 7.58 -16.42 -0.11
CA VAL A 73 6.65 -15.37 -0.54
C VAL A 73 5.25 -15.69 -0.05
N TRP A 74 4.68 -14.80 0.75
CA TRP A 74 3.35 -14.94 1.32
C TRP A 74 2.28 -14.30 0.44
N GLY A 75 1.19 -15.02 0.24
CA GLY A 75 0.02 -14.54 -0.48
C GLY A 75 -1.14 -14.24 0.45
N ASP A 76 -2.34 -14.35 -0.10
CA ASP A 76 -3.58 -14.20 0.66
C ASP A 76 -4.00 -15.50 1.35
N ASN A 77 -4.42 -15.37 2.61
CA ASN A 77 -5.02 -16.41 3.46
C ASN A 77 -6.56 -16.30 3.54
N GLY A 78 -7.17 -15.40 2.77
CA GLY A 78 -8.60 -15.07 2.75
C GLY A 78 -8.97 -13.78 3.49
N LEU A 79 -8.02 -13.15 4.17
CA LEU A 79 -8.21 -11.91 4.93
C LEU A 79 -7.23 -10.80 4.52
N LEU A 80 -6.30 -11.07 3.61
CA LEU A 80 -5.20 -10.17 3.26
C LEU A 80 -5.38 -9.62 1.84
N CYS A 81 -4.91 -8.41 1.61
CA CYS A 81 -4.93 -7.78 0.29
C CYS A 81 -3.71 -8.18 -0.55
N ARG A 82 -3.57 -9.49 -0.72
CA ARG A 82 -2.44 -10.14 -1.39
C ARG A 82 -2.93 -11.06 -2.49
N VAL A 83 -2.04 -11.43 -3.40
CA VAL A 83 -2.38 -12.43 -4.41
C VAL A 83 -2.38 -13.81 -3.76
N SER A 84 -3.39 -14.64 -4.03
CA SER A 84 -3.31 -16.04 -3.64
C SER A 84 -2.15 -16.70 -4.35
N THR A 85 -1.18 -17.27 -3.61
CA THR A 85 -0.03 -17.94 -4.23
C THR A 85 -0.44 -19.15 -5.07
N TYR A 86 -1.63 -19.71 -4.82
CA TYR A 86 -2.23 -20.79 -5.60
C TYR A 86 -2.62 -20.39 -7.02
N THR A 87 -2.65 -19.09 -7.34
CA THR A 87 -2.80 -18.59 -8.72
C THR A 87 -1.65 -19.06 -9.62
N PHE A 88 -0.48 -19.35 -9.06
CA PHE A 88 0.70 -19.79 -9.80
C PHE A 88 0.86 -21.32 -9.72
N GLY A 89 1.19 -21.96 -10.84
CA GLY A 89 1.56 -23.37 -10.89
C GLY A 89 2.95 -23.63 -10.30
N ILE A 90 3.15 -24.81 -9.70
CA ILE A 90 4.51 -25.27 -9.38
C ILE A 90 5.26 -25.49 -10.69
N GLY A 91 6.44 -24.91 -10.83
CA GLY A 91 7.24 -24.90 -12.06
C GLY A 91 7.03 -23.66 -12.92
N ASP A 92 6.03 -22.82 -12.63
CA ASP A 92 5.86 -21.56 -13.35
C ASP A 92 7.06 -20.65 -13.11
N THR A 93 7.57 -20.08 -14.20
CA THR A 93 8.61 -19.06 -14.17
C THR A 93 7.97 -17.71 -14.41
N LEU A 94 8.15 -16.79 -13.46
CA LEU A 94 7.53 -15.48 -13.47
C LEU A 94 8.56 -14.42 -13.10
N VAL A 95 8.37 -13.21 -13.59
CA VAL A 95 8.93 -12.03 -12.93
C VAL A 95 7.99 -11.67 -11.79
N PHE A 96 8.53 -11.58 -10.58
CA PHE A 96 7.80 -11.15 -9.40
C PHE A 96 8.33 -9.78 -8.95
N ALA A 97 7.44 -8.84 -8.73
CA ALA A 97 7.68 -7.63 -7.96
C ALA A 97 7.14 -7.88 -6.54
N LEU A 98 8.02 -7.85 -5.56
CA LEU A 98 7.78 -8.31 -4.19
C LEU A 98 8.04 -7.20 -3.19
N ASN A 99 7.22 -7.18 -2.15
CA ASN A 99 7.39 -6.29 -1.00
C ASN A 99 7.90 -7.09 0.19
N TYR A 100 8.63 -6.45 1.09
CA TYR A 100 8.95 -7.06 2.38
C TYR A 100 7.67 -7.50 3.09
N CYS A 101 7.71 -8.68 3.71
CA CYS A 101 6.54 -9.22 4.40
C CYS A 101 6.11 -8.29 5.54
N ASP A 102 4.84 -7.86 5.52
CA ASP A 102 4.25 -6.97 6.54
C ASP A 102 3.80 -7.72 7.81
N LEU A 103 3.97 -9.04 7.84
CA LEU A 103 3.60 -9.96 8.93
C LEU A 103 2.11 -10.03 9.26
N ALA A 104 1.24 -9.47 8.40
CA ALA A 104 -0.19 -9.39 8.65
C ALA A 104 -0.87 -10.76 8.78
N GLY A 105 -0.35 -11.79 8.11
CA GLY A 105 -0.89 -13.15 8.24
C GLY A 105 -0.86 -13.66 9.68
N ASN A 106 0.19 -13.32 10.44
CA ASN A 106 0.32 -13.75 11.83
C ASN A 106 -0.80 -13.17 12.72
N TRP A 107 -1.23 -11.91 12.47
CA TRP A 107 -2.30 -11.28 13.23
C TRP A 107 -3.68 -11.83 12.88
N PHE A 108 -3.96 -12.01 11.59
CA PHE A 108 -5.30 -12.40 11.13
C PHE A 108 -5.56 -13.91 11.22
N SER A 109 -4.52 -14.74 11.11
CA SER A 109 -4.62 -16.20 11.22
C SER A 109 -4.23 -16.76 12.58
N ASN A 110 -3.74 -15.92 13.51
CA ASN A 110 -3.22 -16.34 14.81
C ASN A 110 -2.17 -17.46 14.68
N ASP A 111 -1.27 -17.31 13.70
CA ASP A 111 -0.11 -18.17 13.46
C ASP A 111 1.19 -17.36 13.56
N THR A 112 2.33 -18.00 13.29
CA THR A 112 3.67 -17.39 13.38
C THR A 112 4.51 -17.75 12.15
N LEU A 113 3.86 -17.98 11.01
CA LEU A 113 4.53 -18.48 9.81
C LEU A 113 5.27 -17.37 9.05
N GLU A 114 4.76 -16.13 9.10
CA GLU A 114 5.41 -14.99 8.48
C GLU A 114 6.56 -14.49 9.35
N GLU A 115 7.71 -14.21 8.74
CA GLU A 115 8.94 -13.84 9.44
C GLU A 115 9.62 -12.66 8.75
N VAL A 116 10.40 -11.91 9.53
CA VAL A 116 11.23 -10.82 9.00
C VAL A 116 12.23 -11.40 7.98
N GLY A 117 12.28 -10.77 6.81
CA GLY A 117 13.09 -11.24 5.68
C GLY A 117 12.35 -12.16 4.72
N HIS A 118 11.10 -12.55 5.01
CA HIS A 118 10.18 -13.05 4.00
C HIS A 118 9.64 -11.90 3.13
N TYR A 119 8.99 -12.26 2.03
CA TYR A 119 8.31 -11.32 1.15
C TYR A 119 6.82 -11.59 1.09
N HIS A 120 6.05 -10.64 0.56
CA HIS A 120 4.66 -10.84 0.16
C HIS A 120 4.41 -10.28 -1.24
N ILE A 121 3.32 -10.72 -1.86
CA ILE A 121 2.90 -10.23 -3.18
C ILE A 121 1.54 -9.52 -3.08
N SER A 122 1.52 -8.24 -3.45
CA SER A 122 0.33 -7.41 -3.40
C SER A 122 -0.64 -7.73 -4.54
N VAL A 123 -1.93 -7.65 -4.26
CA VAL A 123 -3.00 -7.75 -5.28
C VAL A 123 -3.29 -6.43 -5.97
N CYS A 124 -2.76 -5.32 -5.44
CA CYS A 124 -3.11 -3.97 -5.84
C CYS A 124 -2.30 -3.46 -7.04
N GLY A 125 -2.45 -4.14 -8.16
CA GLY A 125 -1.78 -3.83 -9.42
C GLY A 125 -1.18 -5.08 -10.04
N VAL A 126 -0.19 -4.87 -10.91
CA VAL A 126 0.48 -5.94 -11.67
C VAL A 126 1.85 -6.20 -11.04
N TYR A 127 1.88 -7.11 -10.07
CA TYR A 127 3.10 -7.52 -9.34
C TYR A 127 3.74 -8.79 -9.87
N TRP A 128 3.21 -9.35 -10.96
CA TRP A 128 3.83 -10.49 -11.62
C TRP A 128 3.62 -10.43 -13.13
N LEU A 129 4.58 -10.97 -13.85
CA LEU A 129 4.54 -11.14 -15.31
C LEU A 129 5.00 -12.56 -15.64
N HIS A 130 4.43 -13.14 -16.68
CA HIS A 130 4.80 -14.48 -17.09
C HIS A 130 6.13 -14.46 -17.83
N PHE A 131 6.94 -15.51 -17.67
CA PHE A 131 8.15 -15.70 -18.44
C PHE A 131 8.11 -17.02 -19.21
N SER A 132 8.38 -16.96 -20.51
CA SER A 132 8.54 -18.15 -21.35
C SER A 132 9.42 -17.83 -22.55
N ASN A 133 10.33 -18.75 -22.91
CA ASN A 133 11.16 -18.67 -24.11
C ASN A 133 11.95 -17.34 -24.24
N GLY A 134 12.46 -16.81 -23.12
CA GLY A 134 13.23 -15.55 -23.12
C GLY A 134 12.35 -14.29 -23.17
N MET A 135 11.03 -14.44 -23.20
CA MET A 135 10.09 -13.34 -23.26
C MET A 135 9.32 -13.22 -21.96
N ILE A 136 9.16 -11.97 -21.51
CA ILE A 136 8.24 -11.60 -20.44
C ILE A 136 6.93 -11.14 -21.08
N THR A 137 5.80 -11.60 -20.55
CA THR A 137 4.47 -11.31 -21.07
C THR A 137 3.49 -10.94 -19.95
N GLY A 138 2.55 -10.06 -20.30
CA GLY A 138 1.58 -9.47 -19.37
C GLY A 138 1.36 -8.00 -19.70
N PRO A 139 0.45 -7.31 -18.99
CA PRO A 139 0.21 -5.89 -19.22
C PRO A 139 1.40 -5.07 -18.70
N LEU A 140 2.38 -4.80 -19.56
CA LEU A 140 3.62 -4.13 -19.19
C LEU A 140 3.43 -2.60 -19.12
N ASP A 141 2.83 -2.04 -20.15
CA ASP A 141 2.51 -0.60 -20.30
C ASP A 141 1.41 -0.43 -21.35
N ASP A 142 0.96 0.80 -21.61
CA ASP A 142 -0.07 1.13 -22.60
C ASP A 142 0.28 0.59 -24.00
N GLY A 143 -0.37 -0.52 -24.38
CA GLY A 143 -0.17 -1.20 -25.66
C GLY A 143 1.05 -2.14 -25.72
N VAL A 144 1.82 -2.25 -24.63
CA VAL A 144 3.00 -3.12 -24.53
C VAL A 144 2.62 -4.35 -23.71
N ASN A 145 2.66 -5.53 -24.34
CA ASN A 145 2.26 -6.79 -23.70
C ASN A 145 3.36 -7.87 -23.68
N SER A 146 4.51 -7.59 -24.30
CA SER A 146 5.66 -8.48 -24.26
C SER A 146 6.97 -7.72 -24.47
N ILE A 147 8.02 -8.20 -23.80
CA ILE A 147 9.40 -7.72 -23.94
C ILE A 147 10.37 -8.88 -23.76
N ALA A 148 11.56 -8.80 -24.36
CA ALA A 148 12.61 -9.77 -24.11
C ALA A 148 13.21 -9.56 -22.71
N LEU A 149 13.62 -10.63 -22.02
CA LEU A 149 14.23 -10.55 -20.69
C LEU A 149 15.45 -9.63 -20.67
N VAL A 150 16.26 -9.66 -21.73
CA VAL A 150 17.48 -8.84 -21.85
C VAL A 150 17.21 -7.33 -21.85
N ASP A 151 16.00 -6.91 -22.23
CA ASP A 151 15.60 -5.50 -22.29
C ASP A 151 14.77 -5.10 -21.05
N PHE A 152 14.47 -6.05 -20.15
CA PHE A 152 13.53 -5.82 -19.06
C PHE A 152 14.08 -4.89 -17.98
N GLU A 153 15.36 -4.99 -17.62
CA GLU A 153 15.95 -4.10 -16.61
C GLU A 153 15.89 -2.63 -17.05
N SER A 154 16.25 -2.34 -18.30
CA SER A 154 16.12 -0.99 -18.86
C SER A 154 14.67 -0.54 -18.92
N PHE A 155 13.76 -1.43 -19.34
CA PHE A 155 12.33 -1.13 -19.35
C PHE A 155 11.78 -0.83 -17.95
N HIS A 156 12.19 -1.59 -16.93
CA HIS A 156 11.82 -1.34 -15.54
C HIS A 156 12.28 0.05 -15.08
N GLN A 157 13.52 0.44 -15.40
CA GLN A 157 14.02 1.78 -15.09
C GLN A 157 13.26 2.88 -15.86
N ASP A 158 12.85 2.61 -17.10
CA ASP A 158 12.04 3.52 -17.89
C ASP A 158 10.65 3.72 -17.25
N CYS A 159 10.03 2.66 -16.69
CA CYS A 159 8.79 2.80 -15.91
C CYS A 159 8.97 3.79 -14.75
N LEU A 160 10.12 3.78 -14.07
CA LEU A 160 10.39 4.65 -12.92
C LEU A 160 10.75 6.10 -13.32
N THR A 161 11.40 6.27 -14.48
CA THR A 161 11.96 7.58 -14.91
C THR A 161 11.04 8.37 -15.83
N THR A 162 10.06 7.73 -16.48
CA THR A 162 9.03 8.40 -17.32
C THR A 162 7.99 9.18 -16.51
N GLY A 163 8.21 9.38 -15.20
CA GLY A 163 7.50 10.33 -14.36
C GLY A 163 7.74 11.81 -14.70
N THR A 164 7.70 12.19 -15.99
CA THR A 164 7.48 13.58 -16.38
C THR A 164 6.00 13.90 -16.28
N ALA A 165 5.65 14.58 -15.18
CA ALA A 165 4.49 15.46 -14.97
C ALA A 165 3.28 15.26 -15.89
N ASN A 166 2.23 14.60 -15.39
CA ASN A 166 0.82 15.04 -15.47
C ASN A 166 -0.18 13.96 -15.00
N GLN A 167 0.08 13.28 -13.89
CA GLN A 167 -1.03 12.88 -13.03
C GLN A 167 -0.81 13.56 -11.68
N SER A 168 -1.57 14.63 -11.47
CA SER A 168 -1.86 15.11 -10.12
C SER A 168 -2.71 14.01 -9.47
N GLU A 169 -2.05 12.99 -8.95
CA GLU A 169 -2.68 12.08 -8.01
C GLU A 169 -3.00 12.91 -6.77
N SER A 170 -4.29 13.15 -6.55
CA SER A 170 -4.77 13.74 -5.32
C SER A 170 -4.50 12.73 -4.20
N LEU A 171 -3.48 12.98 -3.38
CA LEU A 171 -3.31 12.27 -2.12
C LEU A 171 -4.59 12.55 -1.30
N ASP A 172 -5.42 11.52 -1.13
CA ASP A 172 -6.62 11.65 -0.32
C ASP A 172 -6.22 11.56 1.15
N ILE A 173 -5.87 12.71 1.70
CA ILE A 173 -5.53 12.85 3.11
C ILE A 173 -6.81 13.16 3.87
N HIS A 174 -7.13 12.36 4.88
CA HIS A 174 -8.22 12.65 5.80
C HIS A 174 -7.66 13.10 7.15
N PHE A 175 -8.25 14.17 7.67
CA PHE A 175 -7.96 14.62 9.03
C PHE A 175 -9.16 14.41 9.93
N PHE A 176 -8.91 13.81 11.08
CA PHE A 176 -9.91 13.64 12.12
C PHE A 176 -9.43 14.31 13.41
N TYR A 177 -10.29 15.13 14.02
CA TYR A 177 -10.03 15.72 15.33
C TYR A 177 -10.69 14.89 16.43
N ASP A 178 -9.90 14.42 17.39
CA ASP A 178 -10.39 13.77 18.60
C ASP A 178 -10.42 14.76 19.78
N PRO A 179 -11.61 15.22 20.21
CA PRO A 179 -11.73 16.15 21.33
C PRO A 179 -11.40 15.53 22.69
N ALA A 180 -11.45 14.20 22.84
CA ALA A 180 -11.21 13.55 24.13
C ALA A 180 -9.72 13.59 24.52
N ILE A 181 -8.83 13.52 23.53
CA ILE A 181 -7.39 13.53 23.70
C ILE A 181 -6.72 14.76 23.07
N GLN A 182 -7.52 15.71 22.57
CA GLN A 182 -7.08 16.98 22.01
C GLN A 182 -6.01 16.81 20.91
N ALA A 183 -6.20 15.80 20.05
CA ALA A 183 -5.25 15.45 19.00
C ALA A 183 -5.92 15.45 17.63
N LEU A 184 -5.17 15.88 16.62
CA LEU A 184 -5.55 15.78 15.21
C LEU A 184 -4.81 14.59 14.60
N PHE A 185 -5.56 13.63 14.06
CA PHE A 185 -5.03 12.44 13.41
C PHE A 185 -5.02 12.63 11.90
N LEU A 186 -3.93 12.15 11.31
CA LEU A 186 -3.73 12.02 9.89
C LEU A 186 -4.05 10.58 9.49
N ASP A 187 -5.08 10.39 8.68
CA ASP A 187 -5.39 9.11 8.05
C ASP A 187 -5.06 9.23 6.56
N SER A 188 -4.22 8.32 6.06
CA SER A 188 -3.73 8.30 4.70
C SER A 188 -3.60 6.85 4.26
N GLU A 189 -4.14 6.52 3.10
CA GLU A 189 -4.01 5.20 2.49
C GLU A 189 -2.55 4.88 2.08
N TYR A 190 -1.68 5.89 2.06
CA TYR A 190 -0.28 5.78 1.68
C TYR A 190 0.64 6.15 2.85
N PHE A 191 1.52 5.21 3.19
CA PHE A 191 2.38 5.23 4.39
C PHE A 191 3.61 6.15 4.30
N ILE A 192 3.69 7.03 3.29
CA ILE A 192 4.86 7.90 3.08
C ILE A 192 4.73 9.16 3.95
N LEU A 193 4.85 9.00 5.27
CA LEU A 193 4.71 10.10 6.24
C LEU A 193 6.05 10.63 6.77
N ASN A 194 7.16 9.97 6.45
CA ASN A 194 8.47 10.19 7.09
C ASN A 194 9.08 11.60 6.91
N ASN A 195 8.47 12.48 6.10
CA ASN A 195 8.92 13.86 5.91
C ASN A 195 7.82 14.93 5.81
N LEU A 196 6.56 14.61 6.13
CA LEU A 196 5.50 15.61 6.05
C LEU A 196 5.63 16.67 7.15
N ARG A 197 5.49 17.94 6.75
CA ARG A 197 5.46 19.08 7.66
C ARG A 197 4.08 19.68 7.70
N PHE A 198 3.67 20.12 8.87
CA PHE A 198 2.41 20.82 9.05
C PHE A 198 2.63 22.28 9.47
N ALA A 199 1.64 23.12 9.15
CA ALA A 199 1.49 24.47 9.65
C ALA A 199 0.01 24.73 9.98
N ILE A 200 -0.28 25.20 11.18
CA ILE A 200 -1.63 25.54 11.64
C ILE A 200 -1.74 27.06 11.67
N TYR A 201 -2.83 27.56 11.09
CA TYR A 201 -3.17 28.98 11.02
C TYR A 201 -4.50 29.22 11.73
N ASP A 202 -4.64 30.37 12.38
CA ASP A 202 -5.96 30.86 12.80
C ASP A 202 -6.78 31.36 11.60
N LEU A 203 -8.06 31.70 11.82
CA LEU A 203 -8.95 32.20 10.75
C LEU A 203 -8.51 33.54 10.14
N ASN A 204 -7.58 34.25 10.77
CA ASN A 204 -6.98 35.47 10.23
C ASN A 204 -5.73 35.18 9.38
N GLY A 205 -5.37 33.90 9.22
CA GLY A 205 -4.19 33.47 8.48
C GLY A 205 -2.88 33.62 9.24
N ARG A 206 -2.91 33.87 10.56
CA ARG A 206 -1.69 33.94 11.38
C ARG A 206 -1.25 32.54 11.75
N LEU A 207 0.03 32.24 11.52
CA LEU A 207 0.65 30.98 11.91
C LEU A 207 0.66 30.85 13.44
N VAL A 208 0.00 29.81 13.96
CA VAL A 208 -0.08 29.53 15.40
C VAL A 208 0.80 28.35 15.83
N ARG A 209 1.05 27.39 14.94
CA ARG A 209 1.95 26.25 15.20
C ARG A 209 2.48 25.67 13.89
N ASN A 210 3.68 25.11 13.89
CA ASN A 210 4.18 24.26 12.81
C ASN A 210 5.04 23.13 13.40
N GLY A 211 5.33 22.11 12.60
CA GLY A 211 6.13 20.99 13.06
C GLY A 211 6.11 19.80 12.13
N ARG A 212 6.54 18.66 12.66
CA ARG A 212 6.39 17.32 12.07
C ARG A 212 5.33 16.56 12.85
N PHE A 213 4.70 15.60 12.19
CA PHE A 213 3.78 14.69 12.87
C PHE A 213 4.52 13.83 13.88
N ASP A 214 3.86 13.57 15.00
CA ASP A 214 4.30 12.60 16.00
C ASP A 214 3.65 11.26 15.68
N ASP A 215 4.38 10.16 15.76
CA ASP A 215 3.81 8.82 15.56
C ASP A 215 3.37 8.24 16.91
N ASP A 216 2.13 7.73 16.98
CA ASP A 216 1.65 7.05 18.18
C ASP A 216 2.16 5.58 18.24
N ALA A 217 1.90 4.90 19.35
CA ALA A 217 2.28 3.49 19.54
C ALA A 217 1.65 2.53 18.51
N ASN A 218 0.66 2.99 17.74
CA ASN A 218 0.01 2.27 16.65
C ASN A 218 0.44 2.81 15.27
N ASN A 219 1.54 3.57 15.20
CA ASN A 219 2.09 4.15 13.98
C ASN A 219 1.14 5.11 13.24
N ARG A 220 0.21 5.74 13.98
CA ARG A 220 -0.65 6.81 13.46
C ARG A 220 0.03 8.14 13.68
N SER A 221 0.21 8.88 12.60
CA SER A 221 0.71 10.24 12.66
C SER A 221 -0.36 11.17 13.23
N HIS A 222 -0.01 11.91 14.27
CA HIS A 222 -0.91 12.83 14.97
C HIS A 222 -0.21 14.14 15.33
N ILE A 223 -1.03 15.13 15.68
CA ILE A 223 -0.58 16.41 16.21
C ILE A 223 -1.39 16.67 17.47
N ASP A 224 -0.70 16.79 18.61
CA ASP A 224 -1.32 17.34 19.82
C ASP A 224 -1.72 18.80 19.55
N VAL A 225 -2.99 19.16 19.72
CA VAL A 225 -3.53 20.52 19.56
C VAL A 225 -4.05 21.09 20.87
N GLY A 226 -3.82 20.42 22.01
CA GLY A 226 -4.30 20.86 23.31
C GLY A 226 -3.76 22.21 23.78
N GLY A 227 -2.59 22.61 23.27
CA GLY A 227 -1.99 23.93 23.51
C GLY A 227 -2.56 25.08 22.69
N LEU A 228 -3.50 24.85 21.76
CA LEU A 228 -4.17 25.92 21.02
C LEU A 228 -5.27 26.59 21.86
N GLU A 229 -5.76 27.76 21.47
CA GLU A 229 -6.92 28.40 22.09
C GLU A 229 -8.24 27.86 21.49
N HIS A 230 -9.38 28.07 22.15
CA HIS A 230 -10.67 27.66 21.58
C HIS A 230 -10.98 28.51 20.33
N GLY A 231 -11.29 27.86 19.21
CA GLY A 231 -11.49 28.57 17.94
C GLY A 231 -11.39 27.70 16.69
N GLY A 232 -11.60 28.33 15.54
CA GLY A 232 -11.43 27.69 14.23
C GLY A 232 -9.98 27.82 13.74
N TYR A 233 -9.50 26.76 13.10
CA TYR A 233 -8.13 26.67 12.59
C TYR A 233 -8.10 26.06 11.20
N VAL A 234 -7.05 26.39 10.46
CA VAL A 234 -6.70 25.77 9.19
C VAL A 234 -5.36 25.07 9.35
N ILE A 235 -5.30 23.76 9.17
CA ILE A 235 -4.05 23.03 9.04
C ILE A 235 -3.68 22.93 7.56
N SER A 236 -2.41 23.22 7.28
CA SER A 236 -1.77 23.06 6.00
C SER A 236 -0.72 21.97 6.12
N VAL A 237 -0.75 20.97 5.25
CA VAL A 237 0.32 19.97 5.14
C VAL A 237 1.02 20.13 3.82
N ASN A 238 2.35 20.23 3.89
CA ASN A 238 3.19 20.41 2.73
C ASN A 238 3.87 19.09 2.38
N SER A 239 3.48 18.52 1.25
CA SER A 239 4.23 17.47 0.55
C SER A 239 5.11 18.15 -0.51
N GLU A 240 6.14 17.47 -1.02
CA GLU A 240 7.07 18.01 -2.02
C GLU A 240 6.38 18.56 -3.29
N ARG A 241 5.10 18.20 -3.52
CA ARG A 241 4.34 18.54 -4.73
C ARG A 241 2.99 19.23 -4.49
N THR A 242 2.42 19.18 -3.28
CA THR A 242 1.05 19.67 -3.01
C THR A 242 0.90 20.19 -1.58
N ILE A 243 0.12 21.27 -1.43
CA ILE A 243 -0.32 21.78 -0.14
C ILE A 243 -1.77 21.35 0.09
N TYR A 244 -2.02 20.59 1.16
CA TYR A 244 -3.36 20.19 1.57
C TYR A 244 -3.85 21.06 2.73
N GLY A 245 -5.09 21.54 2.66
CA GLY A 245 -5.66 22.46 3.65
C GLY A 245 -6.95 21.92 4.28
N PHE A 246 -6.97 21.76 5.60
CA PHE A 246 -8.14 21.26 6.33
C PHE A 246 -8.55 22.22 7.43
N ARG A 247 -9.87 22.31 7.67
CA ARG A 247 -10.43 23.17 8.71
C ARG A 247 -10.86 22.31 9.89
N PHE A 248 -10.49 22.71 11.09
CA PHE A 248 -10.98 22.08 12.31
C PHE A 248 -11.34 23.14 13.36
N VAL A 249 -12.19 22.76 14.31
CA VAL A 249 -12.62 23.62 15.42
C VAL A 249 -12.14 22.97 16.71
N ARG A 250 -11.39 23.73 17.50
CA ARG A 250 -11.00 23.33 18.85
C ARG A 250 -12.03 23.91 19.83
N TYR A 251 -12.78 23.01 20.45
CA TYR A 251 -13.80 23.31 21.47
C TYR A 251 -13.25 23.25 22.88
#